data_AF-A0A349Z7E5-F1
#
_entry.id   AF-A0A349Z7E5-F1
#
_cell.length_a   1.000
_cell.length_b   1.000
_cell.length_c   1.000
_cell.angle_alpha   90.00
_cell.angle_beta   90.00
_cell.angle_gamma   90.00
#
_symmetry.space_group_name_H-M   'P 1'
#
loop_
_entity.id
_entity.type
_entity.pdbx_description
1 polymer ?
#
loop_
_entity_poly.entity_id
_entity_poly.type
_entity_poly.pdbx_seq_one_letter_code
_entity_poly.pdbx_strand_id
1 'polypeptide(L)'
;LAILVREGALVIGILAWMFYLSWQLSLVFLFVGPVVAVIVTFVTKRFRTVSRNIQKSMGNLTSAVEQVVKGHKVVLMFGGQQKEQDRFAKKNNTNRQQTMKLAVTQTLSVSSIQVIASVALAVVLYIASTPGMLAELTAGTFVTIVFYMVMLLKPLKQLTTVNSEFQKGMAACQSIFAVLDEQIEKDIGVLDANEVKGNIRF
;
A
#
# COMPACT_ATOMS: atom_id res chain seq x y z
N LEU A 1 6.96 2.71 -10.06
CA LEU A 1 7.36 4.11 -10.34
C LEU A 1 6.76 4.62 -11.66
N ALA A 2 6.97 3.95 -12.80
CA ALA A 2 6.41 4.36 -14.09
C ALA A 2 4.88 4.57 -14.06
N ILE A 3 4.13 3.68 -13.41
CA ILE A 3 2.66 3.81 -13.30
C ILE A 3 2.27 5.03 -12.45
N LEU A 4 2.98 5.30 -11.36
CA LEU A 4 2.72 6.48 -10.51
C LEU A 4 2.93 7.80 -11.27
N VAL A 5 4.02 7.89 -12.02
CA VAL A 5 4.33 9.08 -12.84
C VAL A 5 3.35 9.18 -14.01
N ARG A 6 3.08 8.09 -14.71
CA ARG A 6 2.15 8.05 -15.85
C ARG A 6 0.73 8.42 -15.45
N GLU A 7 0.19 7.76 -14.42
CA GLU A 7 -1.18 8.00 -13.97
C GLU A 7 -1.31 9.37 -13.31
N GLY A 8 -0.29 9.83 -12.57
CA GLY A 8 -0.24 11.20 -12.05
C GLY A 8 -0.25 12.24 -13.15
N ALA A 9 0.60 12.08 -14.18
CA ALA A 9 0.64 12.96 -15.34
C ALA A 9 -0.66 12.91 -16.15
N LEU A 10 -1.27 11.73 -16.31
CA LEU A 10 -2.59 11.59 -16.96
C LEU A 10 -3.68 12.33 -16.19
N VAL A 11 -3.74 12.22 -14.86
CA VAL A 11 -4.71 12.94 -14.04
C VAL A 11 -4.54 14.46 -14.21
N ILE A 12 -3.30 14.96 -14.12
CA ILE A 12 -3.02 16.39 -14.30
C ILE A 12 -3.37 16.85 -15.73
N GLY A 13 -3.01 16.05 -16.74
CA GLY A 13 -3.31 16.35 -18.14
C GLY A 13 -4.81 16.38 -18.45
N ILE A 14 -5.57 15.42 -17.93
CA ILE A 14 -7.03 15.40 -18.06
C ILE A 14 -7.64 16.61 -17.36
N LEU A 15 -7.23 16.93 -16.13
CA LEU A 15 -7.73 18.10 -15.40
C LEU A 15 -7.42 19.41 -16.14
N ALA A 16 -6.20 19.58 -16.66
CA ALA A 16 -5.81 20.75 -17.42
C ALA A 16 -6.63 20.89 -18.71
N TRP A 17 -6.85 19.78 -19.43
CA TRP A 17 -7.64 19.77 -20.65
C TRP A 17 -9.11 20.07 -20.39
N MET A 18 -9.68 19.52 -19.31
CA MET A 18 -11.04 19.84 -18.88
C MET A 18 -11.17 21.33 -18.52
N PHE A 19 -10.17 21.91 -17.86
CA PHE A 19 -10.15 23.33 -17.53
C PHE A 19 -10.12 24.23 -18.76
N TYR A 20 -9.39 23.82 -19.80
CA TYR A 20 -9.38 24.50 -21.10
C TYR A 20 -10.72 24.44 -21.83
N LEU A 21 -11.41 23.29 -21.76
CA LEU A 21 -12.73 23.10 -22.39
C LEU A 21 -13.83 23.89 -21.70
N SER A 22 -13.92 23.80 -20.37
CA SER A 22 -14.91 24.52 -19.59
C SER A 22 -14.41 24.75 -18.17
N TRP A 23 -14.08 26.00 -17.89
CA TRP A 23 -13.65 26.44 -16.56
C TRP A 23 -14.79 26.31 -15.52
N GLN A 24 -16.05 26.51 -15.94
CA GLN A 24 -17.25 26.39 -15.08
C GLN A 24 -17.43 24.96 -14.56
N LEU A 25 -17.32 23.96 -15.45
CA LEU A 25 -17.44 22.55 -15.07
C LEU A 25 -16.21 22.05 -14.29
N SER A 26 -15.04 22.61 -14.60
CA SER A 26 -13.80 22.24 -13.94
C SER A 26 -13.67 22.79 -12.51
N LEU A 27 -14.45 23.80 -12.14
CA LEU A 27 -14.53 24.29 -10.75
C LEU A 27 -14.98 23.19 -9.77
N VAL A 28 -15.83 22.26 -10.20
CA VAL A 28 -16.22 21.10 -9.37
C VAL A 28 -14.98 20.28 -8.98
N PHE A 29 -14.02 20.15 -9.89
CA PHE A 29 -12.78 19.42 -9.64
C PHE A 29 -11.83 20.14 -8.69
N LEU A 30 -11.93 21.46 -8.56
CA LEU A 30 -11.20 22.20 -7.54
C LEU A 30 -11.62 21.78 -6.12
N PHE A 31 -12.87 21.36 -5.93
CA PHE A 31 -13.36 20.81 -4.66
C PHE A 31 -13.09 19.31 -4.52
N VAL A 32 -13.26 18.53 -5.60
CA VAL A 32 -13.05 17.07 -5.58
C VAL A 32 -11.56 16.73 -5.42
N GLY A 33 -10.67 17.49 -6.05
CA GLY A 33 -9.22 17.27 -6.01
C GLY A 33 -8.64 17.20 -4.59
N PRO A 34 -8.84 18.22 -3.73
CA PRO A 34 -8.42 18.20 -2.34
C PRO A 34 -8.99 17.03 -1.55
N VAL A 35 -10.28 16.71 -1.74
CA VAL A 35 -10.94 15.58 -1.06
C VAL A 35 -10.26 14.26 -1.43
N VAL A 36 -10.00 14.03 -2.72
CA VAL A 36 -9.28 12.84 -3.20
C VAL A 36 -7.85 12.83 -2.66
N ALA A 37 -7.14 13.95 -2.66
CA ALA A 37 -5.78 14.05 -2.13
C ALA A 37 -5.69 13.70 -0.63
N VAL A 38 -6.67 14.15 0.17
CA VAL A 38 -6.77 13.82 1.60
C VAL A 38 -6.98 12.31 1.79
N ILE A 39 -7.89 11.71 1.02
CA ILE A 39 -8.14 10.26 1.07
C ILE A 39 -6.87 9.50 0.71
N VAL A 40 -6.23 9.82 -0.42
CA VAL A 40 -4.99 9.16 -0.84
C VAL A 40 -3.91 9.27 0.23
N THR A 41 -3.74 10.45 0.84
CA THR A 41 -2.73 10.67 1.89
C THR A 41 -3.01 9.87 3.17
N PHE A 42 -4.26 9.88 3.63
CA PHE A 42 -4.69 9.09 4.80
C PHE A 42 -4.44 7.60 4.59
N VAL A 43 -4.85 7.11 3.42
CA VAL A 43 -4.72 5.71 3.01
C VAL A 43 -3.25 5.32 2.91
N THR A 44 -2.41 6.17 2.34
CA THR A 44 -0.95 5.98 2.28
C THR A 44 -0.34 5.79 3.66
N LYS A 45 -0.65 6.68 4.61
CA LYS A 45 -0.15 6.60 6.00
C LYS A 45 -0.62 5.33 6.69
N ARG A 46 -1.91 4.96 6.52
CA ARG A 46 -2.48 3.76 7.10
C ARG A 46 -1.82 2.50 6.55
N PHE A 47 -1.62 2.42 5.23
CA PHE A 47 -0.92 1.31 4.58
C PHE A 47 0.48 1.12 5.13
N ARG A 48 1.30 2.18 5.19
CA ARG A 48 2.67 2.09 5.71
C ARG A 48 2.71 1.50 7.14
N THR A 49 1.78 1.91 7.99
CA THR A 49 1.69 1.44 9.38
C THR A 49 1.28 -0.03 9.45
N VAL A 50 0.21 -0.42 8.73
CA VAL A 50 -0.31 -1.80 8.76
C VAL A 50 0.66 -2.76 8.10
N SER A 51 1.29 -2.39 6.97
CA SER A 51 2.31 -3.20 6.31
C SER A 51 3.50 -3.50 7.22
N ARG A 52 3.99 -2.51 7.97
CA ARG A 52 5.07 -2.71 8.95
C ARG A 52 4.65 -3.68 10.06
N ASN A 53 3.40 -3.59 10.53
CA ASN A 53 2.87 -4.52 11.54
C ASN A 53 2.73 -5.96 11.00
N ILE A 54 2.32 -6.12 9.74
CA ILE A 54 2.26 -7.43 9.08
C ILE A 54 3.66 -8.03 8.99
N GLN A 55 4.67 -7.27 8.56
CA GLN A 55 6.04 -7.77 8.48
C GLN A 55 6.58 -8.18 9.85
N LYS A 56 6.35 -7.38 10.90
CA LYS A 56 6.73 -7.74 12.28
C LYS A 56 6.02 -9.02 12.75
N SER A 57 4.72 -9.15 12.47
CA SER A 57 3.95 -10.35 12.82
C SER A 57 4.43 -11.59 12.06
N MET A 58 4.82 -11.42 10.79
CA MET A 58 5.36 -12.50 9.97
C MET A 58 6.72 -12.95 10.49
N GLY A 59 7.63 -12.02 10.82
CA GLY A 59 8.91 -12.35 11.45
C GLY A 59 8.74 -13.14 12.74
N ASN A 60 7.84 -12.69 13.63
CA ASN A 60 7.52 -13.41 14.87
C ASN A 60 6.90 -14.80 14.67
N LEU A 61 6.20 -15.01 13.56
CA LEU A 61 5.63 -16.30 13.17
C LEU A 61 6.73 -17.22 12.65
N THR A 62 7.57 -16.73 11.72
CA THR A 62 8.68 -17.47 11.13
C THR A 62 9.68 -17.90 12.20
N SER A 63 10.10 -17.00 13.11
CA SER A 63 11.00 -17.37 14.20
C SER A 63 10.39 -18.41 15.14
N ALA A 64 9.06 -18.38 15.34
CA ALA A 64 8.39 -19.40 16.15
C ALA A 64 8.43 -20.77 15.48
N VAL A 65 8.17 -20.81 14.17
CA VAL A 65 8.25 -22.04 13.38
C VAL A 65 9.67 -22.58 13.40
N GLU A 66 10.67 -21.72 13.20
CA GLU A 66 12.07 -22.11 13.21
C GLU A 66 12.50 -22.70 14.56
N GLN A 67 12.07 -22.10 15.68
CA GLN A 67 12.29 -22.65 17.03
C GLN A 67 11.64 -24.02 17.22
N VAL A 68 10.41 -24.21 16.76
CA VAL A 68 9.70 -25.50 16.87
C VAL A 68 10.34 -26.56 15.99
N VAL A 69 10.79 -26.22 14.78
CA VAL A 69 11.48 -27.14 13.87
C VAL A 69 12.85 -27.55 14.43
N LYS A 70 13.66 -26.58 14.92
CA LYS A 70 14.93 -26.87 15.58
C LYS A 70 14.74 -27.68 16.87
N GLY A 71 13.68 -27.41 17.63
CA GLY A 71 13.33 -28.06 18.89
C GLY A 71 12.36 -29.24 18.77
N HIS A 72 12.11 -29.80 17.59
CA HIS A 72 10.97 -30.72 17.38
C HIS A 72 11.03 -31.96 18.28
N LYS A 73 12.23 -32.48 18.56
CA LYS A 73 12.44 -33.62 19.49
C LYS A 73 11.97 -33.27 20.90
N VAL A 74 12.23 -32.05 21.36
CA VAL A 74 11.78 -31.58 22.68
C VAL A 74 10.25 -31.52 22.71
N VAL A 75 9.62 -30.97 21.66
CA VAL A 75 8.15 -30.90 21.58
C VAL A 75 7.51 -32.29 21.62
N LEU A 76 8.08 -33.28 20.92
CA LEU A 76 7.63 -34.68 20.95
C LEU A 76 7.82 -35.33 22.33
N MET A 77 9.02 -35.19 22.91
CA MET A 77 9.37 -35.83 24.19
C MET A 77 8.52 -35.34 25.36
N PHE A 78 8.09 -34.07 25.31
CA PHE A 78 7.22 -33.47 26.34
C PHE A 78 5.72 -33.48 25.97
N GLY A 79 5.32 -34.10 24.84
CA GLY A 79 3.92 -34.15 24.39
C GLY A 79 3.30 -32.76 24.13
N GLY A 80 4.12 -31.78 23.77
CA GLY A 80 3.76 -30.37 23.69
C GLY A 80 3.06 -29.94 22.40
N GLN A 81 2.71 -30.87 21.49
CA GLN A 81 2.20 -30.53 20.15
C GLN A 81 0.96 -29.63 20.21
N GLN A 82 -0.01 -29.96 21.08
CA GLN A 82 -1.25 -29.19 21.19
C GLN A 82 -0.98 -27.74 21.66
N LYS A 83 -0.08 -27.58 22.63
CA LYS A 83 0.30 -26.28 23.19
C LYS A 83 1.01 -25.41 22.15
N GLU A 84 1.89 -26.01 21.34
CA GLU A 84 2.54 -25.30 20.23
C GLU A 84 1.57 -24.96 19.10
N GLN A 85 0.60 -25.84 18.81
CA GLN A 85 -0.45 -25.59 17.82
C GLN A 85 -1.32 -24.40 18.24
N ASP A 86 -1.74 -24.32 19.51
CA ASP A 86 -2.49 -23.18 20.04
C ASP A 86 -1.67 -21.88 19.99
N ARG A 87 -0.37 -21.96 20.31
CA ARG A 87 0.55 -20.82 20.24
C ARG A 87 0.72 -20.31 18.80
N PHE A 88 0.85 -21.22 17.85
CA PHE A 88 0.90 -20.90 16.42
C PHE A 88 -0.42 -20.29 15.94
N ALA A 89 -1.56 -20.87 16.32
CA ALA A 89 -2.88 -20.37 15.96
C ALA A 89 -3.10 -18.91 16.43
N LYS A 90 -2.67 -18.56 17.64
CA LYS A 90 -2.74 -17.17 18.15
C LYS A 90 -1.90 -16.19 17.32
N LYS A 91 -0.65 -16.56 17.00
CA LYS A 91 0.24 -15.73 16.15
C LYS A 91 -0.31 -15.60 14.73
N ASN A 92 -0.80 -16.69 14.14
CA ASN A 92 -1.39 -16.69 12.81
C ASN A 92 -2.67 -15.84 12.75
N ASN A 93 -3.53 -15.91 13.77
CA ASN A 93 -4.73 -15.09 13.84
C ASN A 93 -4.40 -13.59 13.93
N THR A 94 -3.33 -13.23 14.65
CA THR A 94 -2.84 -11.85 14.70
C THR A 94 -2.41 -11.36 13.32
N ASN A 95 -1.64 -12.19 12.59
CA ASN A 95 -1.25 -11.89 11.21
C ASN A 95 -2.48 -11.75 10.29
N ARG A 96 -3.44 -12.67 10.38
CA ARG A 96 -4.71 -12.63 9.65
C ARG A 96 -5.48 -11.34 9.89
N GLN A 97 -5.60 -10.90 11.16
CA GLN A 97 -6.29 -9.66 11.50
C GLN A 97 -5.60 -8.42 10.90
N GLN A 98 -4.26 -8.38 10.88
CA GLN A 98 -3.53 -7.26 10.27
C GLN A 98 -3.71 -7.24 8.75
N THR A 99 -3.61 -8.39 8.09
CA THR A 99 -3.89 -8.52 6.65
C THR A 99 -5.33 -8.13 6.31
N MET A 100 -6.30 -8.53 7.13
CA MET A 100 -7.69 -8.14 6.94
C MET A 100 -7.89 -6.63 7.09
N LYS A 101 -7.27 -5.99 8.10
CA LYS A 101 -7.30 -4.53 8.26
C LYS A 101 -6.73 -3.82 7.03
N LEU A 102 -5.68 -4.36 6.42
CA LEU A 102 -5.09 -3.83 5.19
C LEU A 102 -6.06 -3.96 4.00
N ALA A 103 -6.64 -5.14 3.80
CA ALA A 103 -7.59 -5.39 2.72
C ALA A 103 -8.85 -4.50 2.84
N VAL A 104 -9.42 -4.39 4.04
CA VAL A 104 -10.58 -3.52 4.31
C VAL A 104 -10.23 -2.06 4.03
N THR A 105 -9.05 -1.60 4.46
CA THR A 105 -8.60 -0.23 4.17
C THR A 105 -8.49 -0.02 2.66
N GLN A 106 -7.92 -0.97 1.91
CA GLN A 106 -7.78 -0.88 0.46
C GLN A 106 -9.13 -0.76 -0.25
N THR A 107 -10.06 -1.67 0.07
CA THR A 107 -11.38 -1.71 -0.56
C THR A 107 -12.17 -0.44 -0.22
N LEU A 108 -12.21 -0.03 1.05
CA LEU A 108 -12.90 1.19 1.46
C LEU A 108 -12.34 2.43 0.75
N SER A 109 -11.02 2.49 0.53
CA SER A 109 -10.39 3.62 -0.17
C SER A 109 -10.83 3.71 -1.62
N VAL A 110 -10.77 2.59 -2.34
CA VAL A 110 -11.18 2.52 -3.75
C VAL A 110 -12.67 2.83 -3.88
N SER A 111 -13.51 2.23 -3.03
CA SER A 111 -14.95 2.50 -3.01
C SER A 111 -15.27 3.96 -2.68
N SER A 112 -14.56 4.58 -1.73
CA SER A 112 -14.77 6.00 -1.37
C SER A 112 -14.44 6.92 -2.55
N ILE A 113 -13.32 6.68 -3.23
CA ILE A 113 -12.94 7.44 -4.44
C ILE A 113 -13.99 7.26 -5.53
N GLN A 114 -14.48 6.04 -5.74
CA GLN A 114 -15.50 5.76 -6.74
C GLN A 114 -16.81 6.47 -6.42
N VAL A 115 -17.28 6.45 -5.17
CA VAL A 115 -18.49 7.17 -4.74
C VAL A 115 -18.34 8.66 -4.95
N ILE A 116 -17.23 9.26 -4.53
CA ILE A 116 -16.97 10.70 -4.70
C ILE A 116 -16.95 11.08 -6.18
N ALA A 117 -16.34 10.25 -7.01
CA ALA A 117 -16.29 10.52 -8.44
C ALA A 117 -17.65 10.30 -9.13
N SER A 118 -18.47 9.34 -8.68
CA SER A 118 -19.86 9.19 -9.12
C SER A 118 -20.71 10.40 -8.73
N VAL A 119 -20.54 10.93 -7.52
CA VAL A 119 -21.20 12.17 -7.07
C VAL A 119 -20.73 13.36 -7.89
N ALA A 120 -19.42 13.48 -8.13
CA ALA A 120 -18.87 14.54 -8.98
C ALA A 120 -19.45 14.48 -10.41
N LEU A 121 -19.55 13.28 -10.99
CA LEU A 121 -20.18 13.05 -12.29
C LEU A 121 -21.65 13.48 -12.28
N ALA A 122 -22.42 13.09 -11.27
CA ALA A 122 -23.82 13.50 -11.15
C ALA A 122 -23.96 15.03 -11.06
N VAL A 123 -23.11 15.70 -10.27
CA VAL A 123 -23.10 17.17 -10.16
C VAL A 123 -22.75 17.80 -11.51
N VAL A 124 -21.70 17.33 -12.18
CA VAL A 124 -21.32 17.85 -13.51
C VAL A 124 -22.43 17.67 -14.54
N LEU A 125 -23.07 16.49 -14.58
CA LEU A 125 -24.21 16.25 -15.47
C LEU A 125 -25.40 17.15 -15.16
N TYR A 126 -25.69 17.39 -13.88
CA TYR A 126 -26.75 18.30 -13.46
C TYR A 126 -26.48 19.73 -13.94
N ILE A 127 -25.27 20.25 -13.70
CA ILE A 127 -24.91 21.61 -14.13
C ILE A 127 -24.90 21.69 -15.68
N ALA A 128 -24.35 20.68 -16.36
CA ALA A 128 -24.34 20.60 -17.83
C ALA A 128 -25.75 20.56 -18.45
N SER A 129 -26.75 20.04 -17.73
CA SER A 129 -28.14 20.01 -18.18
C SER A 129 -28.89 21.33 -17.94
N THR A 130 -28.26 22.34 -17.32
CA THR A 130 -28.90 23.64 -17.11
C THR A 130 -28.96 24.45 -18.40
N PRO A 131 -30.04 25.21 -18.66
CA PRO A 131 -30.22 25.95 -19.91
C PRO A 131 -29.13 26.99 -20.18
N GLY A 132 -28.50 27.55 -19.13
CA GLY A 132 -27.37 28.48 -19.29
C GLY A 132 -26.13 27.82 -19.89
N MET A 133 -25.84 26.57 -19.52
CA MET A 133 -24.68 25.84 -20.05
C MET A 133 -24.99 25.07 -21.34
N LEU A 134 -26.24 24.66 -21.55
CA LEU A 134 -26.70 24.13 -22.85
C LEU A 134 -26.54 25.13 -24.01
N ALA A 135 -26.58 26.44 -23.72
CA ALA A 135 -26.36 27.49 -24.72
C ALA A 135 -24.88 27.70 -25.06
N GLU A 136 -23.95 27.44 -24.12
CA GLU A 136 -22.51 27.63 -24.32
C GLU A 136 -21.77 26.33 -24.73
N LEU A 137 -22.30 25.16 -24.36
CA LEU A 137 -21.67 23.85 -24.61
C LEU A 137 -22.16 23.23 -25.92
N THR A 138 -21.20 22.80 -26.75
CA THR A 138 -21.50 21.94 -27.90
C THR A 138 -21.71 20.49 -27.46
N ALA A 139 -22.52 19.72 -28.19
CA ALA A 139 -22.71 18.30 -27.91
C ALA A 139 -21.38 17.52 -27.83
N GLY A 140 -20.38 17.90 -28.63
CA GLY A 140 -19.04 17.29 -28.63
C GLY A 140 -18.23 17.58 -27.36
N THR A 141 -18.28 18.80 -26.83
CA THR A 141 -17.59 19.15 -25.58
C THR A 141 -18.23 18.46 -24.38
N PHE A 142 -19.56 18.34 -24.34
CA PHE A 142 -20.27 17.58 -23.31
C PHE A 142 -19.83 16.11 -23.26
N VAL A 143 -19.86 15.40 -24.39
CA VAL A 143 -19.45 13.99 -24.47
C VAL A 143 -17.99 13.81 -24.07
N THR A 144 -17.13 14.74 -24.48
CA THR A 144 -15.70 14.73 -24.17
C THR A 144 -15.44 14.89 -22.66
N ILE A 145 -16.17 15.79 -21.99
CA ILE A 145 -16.08 15.98 -20.54
C ILE A 145 -16.51 14.70 -19.81
N VAL A 146 -17.67 14.13 -20.16
CA VAL A 146 -18.17 12.89 -19.54
C VAL A 146 -17.18 11.74 -19.75
N PHE A 147 -16.63 11.61 -20.96
CA PHE A 147 -15.61 10.61 -21.27
C PHE A 147 -14.36 10.78 -20.40
N TYR A 148 -13.84 12.01 -20.28
CA TYR A 148 -12.69 12.28 -19.44
C TYR A 148 -12.96 12.02 -17.96
N MET A 149 -14.16 12.31 -17.44
CA MET A 149 -14.53 12.00 -16.05
C MET A 149 -14.49 10.49 -15.78
N VAL A 150 -15.09 9.69 -16.66
CA VAL A 150 -15.07 8.23 -16.54
C VAL A 150 -13.65 7.69 -16.68
N MET A 151 -12.87 8.25 -17.60
CA MET A 151 -11.47 7.89 -17.80
C MET A 151 -10.63 8.20 -16.55
N LEU A 152 -10.91 9.28 -15.83
CA LEU A 152 -10.20 9.71 -14.60
C LEU A 152 -10.38 8.72 -13.43
N LEU A 153 -11.45 7.93 -13.41
CA LEU A 153 -11.70 6.92 -12.38
C LEU A 153 -10.59 5.85 -12.30
N LYS A 154 -10.10 5.41 -13.46
CA LYS A 154 -9.11 4.34 -13.55
C LYS A 154 -7.72 4.78 -13.02
N PRO A 155 -7.14 5.91 -13.45
CA PRO A 155 -5.91 6.47 -12.89
C PRO A 155 -5.98 6.66 -11.38
N LEU A 156 -7.07 7.23 -10.86
CA LEU A 156 -7.22 7.46 -9.41
C LEU A 156 -7.20 6.16 -8.61
N LYS A 157 -7.89 5.13 -9.11
CA LYS A 157 -7.84 3.79 -8.53
C LYS A 157 -6.43 3.23 -8.56
N GLN A 158 -5.73 3.34 -9.69
CA GLN A 158 -4.37 2.83 -9.86
C GLN A 158 -3.36 3.55 -8.96
N LEU A 159 -3.45 4.88 -8.82
CA LEU A 159 -2.61 5.64 -7.90
C LEU A 159 -2.75 5.16 -6.46
N THR A 160 -3.97 4.77 -6.06
CA THR A 160 -4.23 4.23 -4.71
C THR A 160 -3.67 2.82 -4.53
N THR A 161 -3.83 1.94 -5.53
CA THR A 161 -3.40 0.54 -5.42
C THR A 161 -1.89 0.36 -5.60
N VAL A 162 -1.28 1.06 -6.56
CA VAL A 162 0.17 0.96 -6.83
C VAL A 162 0.99 1.49 -5.67
N ASN A 163 0.49 2.55 -5.01
CA ASN A 163 1.16 3.07 -3.83
C ASN A 163 1.22 2.05 -2.68
N SER A 164 0.20 1.18 -2.53
CA SER A 164 0.21 0.08 -1.55
C SER A 164 1.31 -0.93 -1.86
N GLU A 165 1.41 -1.39 -3.11
CA GLU A 165 2.45 -2.33 -3.54
C GLU A 165 3.85 -1.74 -3.40
N PHE A 166 4.01 -0.47 -3.77
CA PHE A 166 5.27 0.26 -3.64
C PHE A 166 5.72 0.36 -2.17
N GLN A 167 4.82 0.71 -1.25
CA GLN A 167 5.13 0.76 0.18
C GLN A 167 5.48 -0.62 0.76
N LYS A 168 4.79 -1.68 0.32
CA LYS A 168 5.11 -3.05 0.70
C LYS A 168 6.53 -3.44 0.23
N GLY A 169 6.87 -3.06 -1.01
CA GLY A 169 8.22 -3.21 -1.56
C GLY A 169 9.27 -2.46 -0.76
N MET A 170 9.04 -1.18 -0.44
CA MET A 170 9.97 -0.38 0.37
C MET A 170 10.22 -0.99 1.76
N ALA A 171 9.17 -1.49 2.42
CA ALA A 171 9.33 -2.15 3.72
C ALA A 171 10.15 -3.45 3.62
N ALA A 172 9.98 -4.22 2.53
CA ALA A 172 10.81 -5.39 2.27
C ALA A 172 12.27 -5.00 1.99
N CYS A 173 12.52 -3.97 1.17
CA CYS A 173 13.86 -3.42 0.94
C CYS A 173 14.51 -2.96 2.25
N GLN A 174 13.76 -2.31 3.14
CA GLN A 174 14.26 -1.88 4.44
C GLN A 174 14.73 -3.06 5.30
N SER A 175 14.07 -4.22 5.21
CA SER A 175 14.50 -5.44 5.89
C SER A 175 15.76 -6.04 5.27
N ILE A 176 15.89 -6.01 3.93
CA ILE A 176 17.09 -6.50 3.23
C ILE A 176 18.29 -5.61 3.53
N PHE A 177 18.13 -4.29 3.43
CA PHE A 177 19.21 -3.35 3.75
C PHE A 177 19.63 -3.43 5.21
N ALA A 178 18.70 -3.66 6.15
CA ALA A 178 19.06 -3.88 7.54
C ALA A 178 20.03 -5.07 7.74
N VAL A 179 19.86 -6.15 6.97
CA VAL A 179 20.77 -7.32 7.01
C VAL A 179 22.10 -7.02 6.30
N LEU A 180 22.07 -6.29 5.19
CA LEU A 180 23.28 -5.92 4.45
C LEU A 180 24.15 -4.89 5.20
N ASP A 181 23.52 -4.00 5.96
CA ASP A 181 24.20 -2.98 6.77
C ASP A 181 24.66 -3.51 8.14
N GLU A 182 24.37 -4.77 8.46
CA GLU A 182 24.85 -5.43 9.67
C GLU A 182 26.38 -5.50 9.64
N GLN A 183 27.05 -5.03 10.71
CA GLN A 183 28.51 -5.04 10.75
C GLN A 183 29.02 -6.48 10.77
N ILE A 184 29.81 -6.84 9.76
CA ILE A 184 30.55 -8.09 9.74
C ILE A 184 31.53 -8.08 10.91
N GLU A 185 31.57 -9.18 11.64
CA GLU A 185 32.53 -9.38 12.73
C GLU A 185 33.95 -9.23 12.16
N LYS A 186 34.70 -8.25 12.68
CA LYS A 186 36.05 -7.97 12.19
C LYS A 186 36.99 -9.01 12.80
N ASP A 187 37.60 -9.82 11.95
CA ASP A 187 38.71 -10.66 12.37
C ASP A 187 39.94 -9.76 12.63
N ILE A 188 40.12 -9.42 13.90
CA ILE A 188 41.31 -8.76 14.44
C ILE A 188 42.30 -9.80 15.01
N GLY A 189 42.08 -11.09 14.73
CA GLY A 189 42.99 -12.16 15.09
C GLY A 189 44.33 -11.96 14.39
N VAL A 190 45.38 -11.73 15.17
CA VAL A 190 46.75 -11.58 14.66
C VAL A 190 47.49 -12.92 14.63
N LEU A 191 46.93 -13.95 15.27
CA LEU A 191 47.57 -15.25 15.47
C LEU A 191 46.99 -16.29 14.52
N ASP A 192 47.79 -16.67 13.53
CA ASP A 192 47.49 -17.81 12.66
C ASP A 192 48.05 -19.09 13.31
N ALA A 193 47.17 -19.85 13.97
CA ALA A 193 47.58 -20.97 14.82
C ALA A 193 47.62 -22.29 14.03
N ASN A 194 48.80 -22.64 13.50
CA ASN A 194 49.01 -23.88 12.73
C ASN A 194 48.94 -25.17 13.58
N GLU A 195 49.24 -25.10 14.89
CA GLU A 195 49.06 -26.22 15.83
C GLU A 195 48.51 -25.72 17.17
N VAL A 196 47.38 -26.26 17.61
CA VAL A 196 46.69 -25.84 18.84
C VAL A 196 46.61 -27.02 19.80
N LYS A 197 47.16 -26.87 21.01
CA LYS A 197 47.14 -27.92 22.06
C LYS A 197 45.80 -28.06 22.81
N GLY A 198 44.79 -27.26 22.46
CA GLY A 198 43.42 -27.40 22.98
C GLY A 198 43.19 -27.02 24.45
N ASN A 199 44.12 -26.32 25.11
CA ASN A 199 43.94 -25.87 26.49
C ASN A 199 43.05 -24.62 26.58
N ILE A 200 41.74 -24.84 26.63
CA ILE A 200 40.74 -23.78 26.80
C ILE A 200 40.55 -23.50 28.30
N ARG A 201 40.70 -22.24 28.71
CA ARG A 201 40.26 -21.73 30.02
C ARG A 201 39.20 -20.65 29.79
N PHE A 202 38.13 -20.71 30.57
CA PHE A 202 37.05 -19.74 30.59
C PHE A 202 37.26 -18.73 31.71
#